data_AF-A0A1L3MIE5-F1
#
_entry.id   AF-A0A1L3MIE5-F1
#
_cell.length_a   1.000
_cell.length_b   1.000
_cell.length_c   1.000
_cell.angle_alpha   90.00
_cell.angle_beta   90.00
_cell.angle_gamma   90.00
#
_symmetry.space_group_name_H-M   'P 1'
#
loop_
_entity.id
_entity.type
_entity.pdbx_description
1 polymer ?
#
loop_
_entity_poly.entity_id
_entity_poly.type
_entity_poly.pdbx_seq_one_letter_code
_entity_poly.pdbx_strand_id
1 'polypeptide(L)'
;MTPQTHWTVPRGVGWTEAADDQGRSIIYVAPLPDGPVSVLPDQSAVIWLAAVEGGGDVVDMVADVLGHHTDYVRADVEAFVAELVQRGLLRRE
;
A
#
# COMPACT_ATOMS: atom_id res chain seq x y z
N MET A 1 11.89 20.36 3.15
CA MET A 1 10.75 19.71 2.48
C MET A 1 11.32 18.63 1.58
N THR A 2 11.25 17.39 2.04
CA THR A 2 11.56 16.22 1.21
C THR A 2 10.46 16.12 0.14
N PRO A 3 10.77 15.89 -1.14
CA PRO A 3 9.73 15.76 -2.16
C PRO A 3 8.79 14.62 -1.79
N GLN A 4 7.48 14.91 -1.76
CA GLN A 4 6.46 13.90 -1.54
C GLN A 4 6.47 12.95 -2.73
N THR A 5 6.65 11.65 -2.47
CA THR A 5 6.64 10.64 -3.51
C THR A 5 5.21 10.19 -3.73
N HIS A 6 4.66 10.50 -4.90
CA HIS A 6 3.33 10.05 -5.30
C HIS A 6 3.42 8.66 -5.92
N TRP A 7 2.54 7.77 -5.46
CA TRP A 7 2.39 6.41 -5.96
C TRP A 7 1.10 6.31 -6.75
N THR A 8 1.12 5.50 -7.79
CA THR A 8 -0.07 5.23 -8.60
C THR A 8 -0.14 3.76 -8.95
N VAL A 9 -1.36 3.24 -9.08
CA VAL A 9 -1.61 1.87 -9.55
C VAL A 9 -1.39 1.84 -11.07
N PRO A 10 -0.48 0.98 -11.60
CA PRO A 10 -0.25 0.86 -13.02
C PRO A 10 -1.51 0.44 -13.79
N ARG A 11 -1.60 0.86 -15.05
CA ARG A 11 -2.64 0.34 -15.96
C ARG A 11 -2.48 -1.17 -16.10
N GLY A 12 -3.59 -1.90 -16.02
CA GLY A 12 -3.56 -3.36 -16.04
C GLY A 12 -3.33 -4.00 -14.66
N VAL A 13 -3.39 -3.24 -13.57
CA VAL A 13 -3.49 -3.78 -12.21
C VAL A 13 -4.91 -3.51 -11.70
N GLY A 14 -5.57 -4.55 -11.21
CA GLY A 14 -6.87 -4.48 -10.56
C GLY A 14 -6.72 -4.72 -9.07
N TRP A 15 -7.51 -4.02 -8.27
CA TRP A 15 -7.57 -4.27 -6.83
C TRP A 15 -8.96 -4.02 -6.28
N THR A 16 -9.25 -4.63 -5.13
CA THR A 16 -10.49 -4.43 -4.39
C THR A 16 -10.22 -4.58 -2.90
N GLU A 17 -11.01 -3.87 -2.09
CA GLU A 17 -11.02 -3.97 -0.64
C GLU A 17 -12.19 -4.83 -0.18
N ALA A 18 -11.94 -5.68 0.81
CA ALA A 18 -12.95 -6.38 1.58
C ALA A 18 -12.66 -6.20 3.08
N ALA A 19 -13.61 -6.60 3.92
CA ALA A 19 -13.40 -6.68 5.36
C ALA A 19 -13.34 -8.16 5.79
N ASP A 20 -12.50 -8.47 6.78
CA ASP A 20 -12.51 -9.75 7.47
C ASP A 20 -13.65 -9.84 8.51
N ASP A 21 -13.77 -10.99 9.18
CA ASP A 21 -14.80 -11.22 10.21
C ASP A 21 -14.71 -10.26 11.41
N GLN A 22 -13.58 -9.56 11.58
CA GLN A 22 -13.34 -8.56 12.62
C GLN A 22 -13.49 -7.12 12.10
N GLY A 23 -13.89 -6.94 10.84
CA GLY A 23 -14.05 -5.63 10.20
C GLY A 23 -12.74 -4.98 9.75
N ARG A 24 -11.62 -5.72 9.71
CA ARG A 24 -10.33 -5.19 9.25
C ARG A 24 -10.20 -5.33 7.74
N SER A 25 -9.63 -4.32 7.10
CA SER A 25 -9.44 -4.29 5.65
C SER A 25 -8.49 -5.41 5.17
N ILE A 26 -8.89 -6.05 4.08
CA ILE A 26 -8.08 -6.96 3.26
C ILE A 26 -8.10 -6.42 1.84
N ILE A 27 -6.91 -6.20 1.27
CA ILE A 27 -6.77 -5.81 -0.13
C ILE A 27 -6.44 -7.04 -0.96
N TYR A 28 -7.18 -7.25 -2.03
CA TYR A 28 -6.85 -8.19 -3.09
C TYR A 28 -6.34 -7.40 -4.29
N VAL A 29 -5.12 -7.67 -4.74
CA VAL A 29 -4.49 -6.98 -5.87
C VAL A 29 -3.85 -7.98 -6.83
N ALA A 30 -4.04 -7.76 -8.13
CA ALA A 30 -3.47 -8.63 -9.17
C ALA A 30 -3.14 -7.84 -10.45
N PRO A 31 -2.08 -8.23 -11.18
CA PRO A 31 -1.98 -7.91 -12.60
C PRO A 31 -3.15 -8.56 -13.35
N LEU A 32 -3.78 -7.84 -14.26
CA LEU A 32 -4.90 -8.29 -15.08
C LEU A 32 -4.43 -8.62 -16.51
N PRO A 33 -5.15 -9.51 -17.23
CA PRO A 33 -6.32 -10.26 -16.77
C PRO A 33 -6.01 -11.48 -15.89
N ASP A 34 -4.84 -12.11 -16.07
CA ASP A 34 -4.55 -13.46 -15.54
C ASP A 34 -3.34 -13.51 -14.59
N GLY A 35 -2.95 -12.38 -14.00
CA GLY A 35 -1.83 -12.33 -13.06
C GLY A 35 -2.15 -12.94 -11.69
N PRO A 36 -1.13 -13.31 -10.92
CA PRO A 36 -1.34 -13.90 -9.60
C PRO A 36 -1.97 -12.89 -8.64
N VAL A 37 -2.99 -13.35 -7.89
CA VAL A 37 -3.63 -12.57 -6.84
C VAL A 37 -2.73 -12.51 -5.62
N SER A 38 -2.53 -11.30 -5.12
CA SER A 38 -1.82 -11.00 -3.89
C SER A 38 -2.84 -10.54 -2.85
N VAL A 39 -2.77 -11.13 -1.66
CA VAL A 39 -3.65 -10.77 -0.54
C VAL A 39 -2.82 -9.96 0.45
N LEU A 40 -3.26 -8.73 0.72
CA LEU A 40 -2.62 -7.82 1.66
C LEU A 40 -3.56 -7.62 2.86
N PRO A 41 -3.38 -8.38 3.96
CA PRO A 41 -4.17 -8.20 5.16
C PRO A 41 -3.61 -7.10 6.08
N ASP A 42 -4.46 -6.57 6.97
CA ASP A 42 -4.06 -5.82 8.16
C ASP A 42 -3.11 -4.65 7.83
N GLN A 43 -1.90 -4.59 8.39
CA GLN A 43 -0.95 -3.49 8.15
C GLN A 43 -0.59 -3.31 6.66
N SER A 44 -0.52 -4.40 5.88
CA SER A 44 -0.23 -4.31 4.45
C SER A 44 -1.39 -3.72 3.65
N ALA A 45 -2.64 -3.87 4.12
CA ALA A 45 -3.80 -3.16 3.57
C ALA A 45 -3.70 -1.66 3.85
N VAL A 46 -3.31 -1.27 5.07
CA VAL A 46 -3.13 0.13 5.45
C VAL A 46 -2.07 0.80 4.58
N ILE A 47 -0.91 0.15 4.37
CA ILE A 47 0.15 0.70 3.51
C ILE A 47 -0.32 0.85 2.07
N TRP A 48 -1.07 -0.13 1.55
CA TRP A 48 -1.65 -0.05 0.21
C TRP A 48 -2.58 1.16 0.06
N LEU A 49 -3.57 1.29 0.96
CA LEU A 49 -4.55 2.38 0.93
C LEU A 49 -3.87 3.74 1.06
N ALA A 50 -2.91 3.88 1.97
CA ALA A 50 -2.10 5.08 2.10
C ALA A 50 -1.35 5.44 0.81
N ALA A 51 -0.83 4.45 0.08
CA ALA A 51 -0.13 4.68 -1.18
C ALA A 51 -1.06 5.06 -2.34
N VAL A 52 -2.24 4.44 -2.46
CA VAL A 52 -3.12 4.61 -3.63
C VAL A 52 -4.18 5.71 -3.48
N GLU A 53 -4.59 6.00 -2.25
CA GLU A 53 -5.60 7.02 -1.94
C GLU A 53 -4.96 8.29 -1.36
N GLY A 54 -3.76 8.17 -0.80
CA GLY A 54 -3.10 9.25 -0.11
C GLY A 54 -2.49 10.30 -1.03
N GLY A 55 -2.65 11.56 -0.66
CA GLY A 55 -1.99 12.71 -1.29
C GLY A 55 -0.70 13.14 -0.59
N GLY A 56 -0.20 12.36 0.37
CA GLY A 56 0.93 12.71 1.25
C GLY A 56 1.98 11.60 1.36
N ASP A 57 2.88 11.73 2.33
CA ASP A 57 3.93 10.74 2.58
C ASP A 57 3.33 9.45 3.20
N VAL A 58 3.61 8.31 2.59
CA VAL A 58 3.04 7.01 3.00
C VAL A 58 3.47 6.62 4.41
N VAL A 59 4.71 6.92 4.81
CA VAL A 59 5.20 6.58 6.15
C VAL A 59 4.43 7.37 7.20
N ASP A 60 4.23 8.67 6.96
CA ASP A 60 3.48 9.53 7.87
C ASP A 60 2.02 9.06 8.02
N MET A 61 1.36 8.73 6.91
CA MET A 61 -0.03 8.24 6.93
C MET A 61 -0.16 6.88 7.64
N VAL A 62 0.75 5.94 7.39
CA VAL A 62 0.74 4.63 8.03
C VAL A 62 1.01 4.76 9.54
N ALA A 63 1.98 5.61 9.92
CA ALA A 63 2.30 5.86 11.31
C ALA A 63 1.09 6.42 12.08
N ASP A 64 0.36 7.36 11.49
CA ASP A 64 -0.86 7.94 12.07
C ASP A 64 -1.96 6.89 12.27
N VAL A 65 -2.26 6.09 11.22
CA VAL A 65 -3.29 5.04 11.29
C VAL A 65 -2.95 3.96 12.33
N LEU A 66 -1.68 3.57 12.44
CA LEU A 66 -1.22 2.55 13.39
C LEU A 66 -0.96 3.11 14.80
N GLY A 67 -1.03 4.43 15.00
CA GLY A 67 -0.70 5.06 16.28
C GLY A 67 0.76 4.86 16.70
N HIS A 68 1.69 4.84 15.74
CA HIS A 68 3.12 4.64 15.94
C HIS A 68 3.92 5.89 15.55
N HIS A 69 5.14 6.01 16.08
CA HIS A 69 6.07 7.02 15.59
C HIS A 69 6.61 6.61 14.21
N THR A 70 6.79 7.58 13.32
CA THR A 70 7.23 7.34 11.92
C THR A 70 8.54 6.55 11.86
N ASP A 71 9.48 6.84 12.75
CA ASP A 71 10.76 6.11 12.83
C ASP A 71 10.62 4.60 13.10
N TYR A 72 9.54 4.16 13.75
CA TYR A 72 9.32 2.73 14.01
C TYR A 72 8.80 1.98 12.80
N VAL A 73 8.03 2.64 11.93
CA VAL A 73 7.38 1.98 10.78
C VAL A 73 8.11 2.25 9.46
N ARG A 74 8.98 3.27 9.41
CA ARG A 74 9.63 3.75 8.18
C ARG A 74 10.28 2.64 7.37
N ALA A 75 11.15 1.85 7.99
CA ALA A 75 11.92 0.84 7.28
C ALA A 75 11.00 -0.25 6.67
N ASP A 76 10.01 -0.70 7.43
CA ASP A 76 9.08 -1.74 7.00
C ASP A 76 8.14 -1.24 5.89
N VAL A 77 7.64 0.00 6.03
CA VAL A 77 6.79 0.65 5.03
C VAL A 77 7.56 0.87 3.72
N GLU A 78 8.78 1.43 3.78
CA GLU A 78 9.60 1.68 2.60
C GLU A 78 9.99 0.37 1.89
N ALA A 79 10.33 -0.68 2.66
CA ALA A 79 10.63 -2.00 2.11
C ALA A 79 9.41 -2.62 1.41
N PHE A 80 8.23 -2.53 2.04
CA PHE A 80 7.01 -3.09 1.47
C PHE A 80 6.56 -2.33 0.21
N VAL A 81 6.61 -1.00 0.20
CA VAL A 81 6.33 -0.21 -1.00
C VAL A 81 7.32 -0.54 -2.12
N ALA A 82 8.61 -0.69 -1.80
CA ALA A 82 9.62 -1.11 -2.78
C ALA A 82 9.32 -2.51 -3.36
N GLU A 83 8.79 -3.43 -2.56
CA GLU A 83 8.35 -4.75 -3.03
C GLU A 83 7.16 -4.62 -3.99
N LEU A 84 6.15 -3.82 -3.66
CA LEU A 84 4.99 -3.57 -4.53
C LEU A 84 5.41 -2.96 -5.88
N VAL A 85 6.41 -2.08 -5.87
CA VAL A 85 6.99 -1.51 -7.09
C VAL A 85 7.75 -2.56 -7.90
N GLN A 86 8.58 -3.38 -7.25
CA GLN A 86 9.31 -4.48 -7.92
C GLN A 86 8.35 -5.49 -8.58
N ARG A 87 7.20 -5.72 -7.95
CA ARG A 87 6.14 -6.61 -8.46
C ARG A 87 5.27 -5.96 -9.53
N GLY A 88 5.49 -4.68 -9.83
CA GLY A 88 4.70 -3.91 -10.80
C GLY A 88 3.27 -3.64 -10.35
N LEU A 89 2.98 -3.71 -9.04
CA LEU A 89 1.67 -3.43 -8.45
C LEU A 89 1.51 -1.95 -8.11
N LEU A 90 2.62 -1.26 -7.84
CA LEU A 90 2.70 0.19 -7.73
C LEU A 90 3.77 0.73 -8.67
N ARG A 91 3.67 2.01 -9.01
CA ARG A 91 4.77 2.76 -9.64
C ARG A 91 4.82 4.16 -9.07
N ARG A 92 6.02 4.74 -9.10
CA ARG A 92 6.20 6.17 -8.84
C ARG A 92 5.61 6.97 -10.00
N GLU A 93 4.90 8.04 -9.70
CA GLU A 93 4.45 9.03 -10.68
C GLU A 93 5.61 9.93 -11.15
#